data_AF-A0A7C1V600-F1
#
_entry.id   AF-A0A7C1V600-F1
#
_cell.length_a   1.000
_cell.length_b   1.000
_cell.length_c   1.000
_cell.angle_alpha   90.00
_cell.angle_beta   90.00
_cell.angle_gamma   90.00
#
_symmetry.space_group_name_H-M   'P 1'
#
loop_
_entity.id
_entity.type
_entity.pdbx_description
1 polymer ?
#
loop_
_entity_poly.entity_id
_entity_poly.type
_entity_poly.pdbx_seq_one_letter_code
_entity_poly.pdbx_strand_id
1 'polypeptide(L)' 'MLRQNIDQNKYEKRNQLVTFASEFFKHVENGIYEIRIEVGGNIYRIFSFFEANNILILLHAFQKKTQKN' A
#
# COMPACT_ATOMS: atom_id res chain seq x y z
N MET A 1 5.14 3.59 -35.93
CA MET A 1 6.24 3.05 -35.10
C MET A 1 6.48 3.81 -33.78
N LEU A 2 5.77 4.91 -33.45
CA LEU A 2 5.94 5.65 -32.17
C LEU A 2 4.95 5.25 -31.04
N ARG A 3 3.87 4.52 -31.35
CA ARG A 3 2.81 4.19 -30.38
C ARG A 3 3.22 3.09 -29.37
N GLN A 4 4.13 2.19 -29.75
CA GLN A 4 4.55 1.07 -28.89
C GLN A 4 5.43 1.51 -27.70
N ASN A 5 6.15 2.63 -27.84
CA ASN A 5 7.02 3.17 -26.77
C ASN A 5 6.25 3.86 -25.63
N ILE A 6 5.07 4.44 -25.90
CA ILE A 6 4.25 5.09 -24.87
C ILE A 6 3.59 4.04 -23.97
N ASP A 7 3.12 2.95 -24.56
CA ASP A 7 2.50 1.86 -23.83
C ASP A 7 3.50 1.15 -22.92
N GLN A 8 4.72 0.84 -23.40
CA GLN A 8 5.77 0.22 -22.58
C GLN A 8 6.13 1.04 -21.35
N ASN A 9 6.33 2.35 -21.52
CA ASN A 9 6.68 3.24 -20.40
C ASN A 9 5.52 3.34 -19.38
N LYS A 10 4.27 3.31 -19.86
CA LYS A 10 3.08 3.25 -19.02
C LYS A 10 2.99 1.92 -18.24
N TYR A 11 3.30 0.79 -18.88
CA TYR A 11 3.33 -0.51 -18.21
C TYR A 11 4.42 -0.60 -17.15
N GLU A 12 5.64 -0.14 -17.46
CA GLU A 12 6.74 -0.08 -16.49
C GLU A 12 6.40 0.80 -15.29
N LYS A 13 5.87 2.00 -15.54
CA LYS A 13 5.41 2.90 -14.47
C LYS A 13 4.32 2.27 -13.61
N ARG A 14 3.37 1.53 -14.20
CA ARG A 14 2.32 0.81 -13.45
C ARG A 14 2.91 -0.32 -12.63
N ASN A 15 3.83 -1.11 -13.19
CA ASN A 15 4.48 -2.21 -12.48
C ASN A 15 5.32 -1.68 -11.30
N GLN A 16 6.03 -0.56 -11.48
CA GLN A 16 6.76 0.08 -10.39
C GLN A 16 5.83 0.55 -9.26
N LEU A 17 4.68 1.16 -9.60
CA LEU A 17 3.67 1.57 -8.62
C LEU A 17 3.02 0.37 -7.90
N VAL A 18 2.75 -0.72 -8.61
CA VAL A 18 2.20 -1.96 -8.05
C VAL A 18 3.19 -2.63 -7.10
N THR A 19 4.47 -2.72 -7.48
CA THR A 19 5.53 -3.27 -6.62
C THR A 19 5.69 -2.42 -5.35
N PHE A 20 5.80 -1.09 -5.50
CA PHE A 20 5.90 -0.18 -4.36
C PHE A 20 4.68 -0.33 -3.43
N ALA A 21 3.47 -0.36 -3.96
CA ALA A 21 2.27 -0.57 -3.15
C ALA A 21 2.31 -1.92 -2.40
N SER A 22 2.78 -3.00 -3.01
CA SER A 22 2.86 -4.31 -2.34
C SER A 22 3.81 -4.36 -1.14
N GLU A 23 4.81 -3.47 -1.08
CA GLU A 23 5.73 -3.38 0.06
C GLU A 23 5.09 -2.71 1.28
N PHE A 24 4.16 -1.76 1.06
CA PHE A 24 3.49 -1.03 2.13
C PHE A 24 2.14 -1.64 2.53
N PHE A 25 1.42 -2.24 1.59
CA PHE A 25 0.07 -2.78 1.79
C PHE A 25 0.11 -4.30 1.93
N LYS A 26 -0.14 -4.78 3.15
CA LYS A 26 -0.32 -6.20 3.43
C LYS A 26 -1.80 -6.56 3.42
N HIS A 27 -2.22 -7.45 2.52
CA HIS A 27 -3.59 -7.96 2.54
C HIS A 27 -3.86 -8.72 3.86
N VAL A 28 -5.00 -8.44 4.47
CA VAL A 28 -5.46 -9.08 5.71
C VAL A 28 -6.59 -10.06 5.36
N GLU A 29 -7.78 -9.55 5.05
CA GLU A 29 -8.95 -10.32 4.65
C GLU A 29 -10.01 -9.42 4.00
N ASN A 30 -10.93 -9.97 3.21
CA ASN A 30 -12.12 -9.28 2.69
C ASN A 30 -11.86 -7.89 2.05
N GLY A 31 -10.73 -7.73 1.35
CA GLY A 31 -10.35 -6.45 0.73
C GLY A 31 -9.80 -5.40 1.71
N ILE A 32 -9.53 -5.80 2.95
CA ILE A 32 -8.84 -5.00 3.96
C ILE A 32 -7.33 -5.20 3.80
N TYR A 33 -6.61 -4.09 3.85
CA TYR A 33 -5.16 -4.02 3.80
C TYR A 33 -4.62 -3.32 5.05
N GLU A 34 -3.54 -3.87 5.61
CA GLU A 34 -2.73 -3.23 6.64
C GLU A 34 -1.59 -2.45 5.98
N ILE A 35 -1.49 -1.16 6.31
CA ILE A 35 -0.30 -0.35 6.03
C ILE A 35 0.59 -0.37 7.27
N ARG A 36 1.86 -0.74 7.08
CA ARG A 36 2.86 -0.76 8.16
C ARG A 36 3.86 0.38 7.96
N ILE A 37 3.94 1.27 8.95
CA ILE A 37 4.87 2.40 8.95
C ILE A 37 5.82 2.22 10.13
N GLU A 38 7.13 2.25 9.86
CA GLU A 38 8.17 2.18 10.88
C GLU A 38 8.96 3.49 10.93
N VAL A 39 8.86 4.21 12.05
CA VAL A 39 9.53 5.50 12.25
C VAL A 39 10.07 5.57 13.67
N GLY A 40 11.37 5.82 13.82
CA GLY A 40 12.01 5.96 15.13
C GLY A 40 11.84 4.73 16.03
N GLY A 41 11.90 3.52 15.46
CA GLY A 41 11.71 2.24 16.17
C GLY A 41 10.26 1.95 16.59
N ASN A 42 9.32 2.84 16.30
CA ASN A 42 7.90 2.62 16.53
C ASN A 42 7.24 2.05 15.28
N ILE A 43 6.33 1.10 15.49
CA ILE A 43 5.53 0.50 14.41
C ILE A 43 4.11 1.04 14.51
N TYR A 44 3.63 1.66 13.44
CA TYR A 44 2.26 2.09 13.28
C TYR A 44 1.57 1.20 12.24
N ARG A 45 0.32 0.86 12.52
CA ARG A 45 -0.52 0.05 11.65
C ARG A 45 -1.78 0.83 11.33
N ILE A 46 -2.13 0.88 10.05
CA ILE A 46 -3.33 1.54 9.56
C ILE A 46 -4.09 0.52 8.73
N PHE A 47 -5.33 0.22 9.09
CA PHE A 47 -6.19 -0.59 8.24
C PHE A 47 -6.84 0.26 7.16
N SER A 48 -7.05 -0.30 5.98
CA SER A 48 -7.58 0.41 4.83
C SER A 48 -8.29 -0.52 3.87
N PHE A 49 -9.10 0.02 2.96
CA PHE A 49 -9.62 -0.70 1.80
C PHE A 49 -9.72 0.24 0.60
N PHE A 50 -9.75 -0.34 -0.60
CA PHE A 50 -9.91 0.40 -1.84
C PHE A 50 -11.38 0.43 -2.28
N GLU A 51 -11.83 1.58 -2.76
CA GLU A 51 -13.12 1.76 -3.40
C GLU A 51 -12.95 1.89 -4.94
N ALA A 52 -14.04 1.66 -5.69
CA ALA A 52 -14.02 1.53 -7.14
C ALA A 52 -13.37 2.71 -7.88
N ASN A 53 -13.39 3.92 -7.31
CA ASN A 53 -12.82 5.12 -7.92
C ASN A 53 -11.34 5.34 -7.58
N ASN A 54 -10.60 4.29 -7.21
CA ASN A 54 -9.21 4.36 -6.73
C ASN A 54 -9.05 5.21 -5.46
N ILE A 55 -10.11 5.31 -4.66
CA ILE A 55 -10.07 5.98 -3.37
C ILE A 55 -9.54 4.98 -2.35
N LEU A 56 -8.50 5.38 -1.61
CA LEU A 56 -8.00 4.64 -0.47
C LEU A 56 -8.66 5.20 0.79
N ILE A 57 -9.45 4.37 1.48
CA ILE A 57 -10.10 4.75 2.73
C ILE A 57 -9.24 4.24 3.88
N LEU A 58 -8.76 5.16 4.72
CA LEU A 58 -8.05 4.82 5.96
C LEU A 58 -9.06 4.65 7.08
N LEU A 59 -8.99 3.49 7.75
CA LEU A 59 -9.81 3.15 8.90
C LEU A 59 -9.04 3.49 10.19
N HIS A 60 -8.88 2.51 11.08
CA HIS A 60 -8.22 2.69 12.36
C HIS A 60 -6.70 2.66 12.20
N ALA A 61 -6.05 3.66 12.79
CA ALA A 61 -4.61 3.74 12.95
C ALA A 61 -4.24 3.54 14.42
N PHE A 62 -3.26 2.69 14.70
CA PHE A 62 -2.75 2.50 16.05
C PHE A 62 -1.25 2.24 16.03
N GLN A 63 -0.57 2.77 17.05
CA GLN A 63 0.80 2.39 17.35
C GLN A 63 0.80 1.01 18.00
N LYS A 64 1.59 0.08 17.46
CA LYS A 64 1.88 -1.19 18.13
C LYS A 64 2.54 -0.84 19.46
N LYS A 65 1.88 -1.12 20.57
CA LYS A 65 2.53 -1.04 21.89
C LYS A 65 3.72 -1.99 21.86
N THR A 66 4.88 -1.51 22.29
CA THR A 66 6.06 -2.35 22.47
C THR A 66 5.62 -3.57 23.29
N GLN A 67 5.99 -4.75 22.82
CA GLN A 67 5.67 -5.98 23.52
C GLN A 67 6.38 -5.89 24.86
N LYS A 68 5.62 -5.69 25.94
CA LYS A 68 6.14 -5.81 27.30
C LYS A 68 6.45 -7.30 27.47
N ASN A 69 7.72 -7.64 27.33
CA ASN A 69 8.24 -8.86 27.91
C ASN A 69 8.41 -8.65 29.41
#